data_AF-A0A938MG92-F1
#
_entry.id   AF-A0A938MG92-F1
#
_cell.length_a   1.000
_cell.length_b   1.000
_cell.length_c   1.000
_cell.angle_alpha   90.00
_cell.angle_beta   90.00
_cell.angle_gamma   90.00
#
_symmetry.space_group_name_H-M   'P 1'
#
loop_
_entity.id
_entity.type
_entity.pdbx_description
1 polymer ?
#
loop_
_entity_poly.entity_id
_entity_poly.type
_entity_poly.pdbx_seq_one_letter_code
_entity_poly.pdbx_strand_id
1 'polypeptide(L)'
;MSPACLLAVLVSFAFLVAAWADEPAPRLSQFTVELPNLQCPISLIIDDPTPIFADRLSAEDLAKRKAEGKGVDMRTFFDDLVGLFQEYGVKGKFTVNSYVSSVGMIDRLTDPNRKRQLDEFVSVVKTKLMPSFDITPEIISHGVVLNVETDQPLGVQDPENVWSQTQDEDTLERYIGRGLTALKNVGLECNGVTSPSDFGQRNEANYVRAISRALKRVNGVKLAWYFLQSDSADYIEPRLMLFDRRNGEVVVNIMPTSRISDIGLSKRFERDIAKTVDEHITADGKGGVIPQMVASRSYL
;
A
#
# COMPACT_ATOMS: atom_id res chain seq x y z
N MET A 1 33.78 -39.67 -17.93
CA MET A 1 34.69 -39.48 -16.78
C MET A 1 34.31 -38.18 -16.08
N SER A 2 33.81 -38.29 -14.85
CA SER A 2 33.89 -37.26 -13.78
C SER A 2 35.03 -37.72 -12.85
N PRO A 3 35.80 -36.82 -12.21
CA PRO A 3 35.59 -36.42 -10.80
C PRO A 3 35.84 -34.90 -10.57
N ALA A 4 35.15 -34.15 -9.69
CA ALA A 4 35.05 -34.17 -8.22
C ALA A 4 36.34 -33.79 -7.45
N CYS A 5 36.22 -32.74 -6.58
CA CYS A 5 37.01 -32.34 -5.38
C CYS A 5 37.23 -30.80 -5.37
N LEU A 6 37.28 -30.05 -4.26
CA LEU A 6 36.90 -30.20 -2.86
C LEU A 6 37.03 -28.78 -2.23
N LEU A 7 36.23 -28.52 -1.20
CA LEU A 7 36.22 -27.43 -0.21
C LEU A 7 37.57 -26.78 0.19
N ALA A 8 37.59 -25.46 0.43
CA ALA A 8 38.35 -24.83 1.54
C ALA A 8 37.84 -23.39 1.85
N VAL A 9 37.46 -23.19 3.11
CA VAL A 9 37.22 -21.91 3.78
C VAL A 9 38.55 -21.39 4.34
N LEU A 10 38.85 -20.10 4.22
CA LEU A 10 39.62 -19.37 5.23
C LEU A 10 39.47 -17.85 5.13
N VAL A 11 39.18 -17.29 6.30
CA VAL A 11 38.99 -15.91 6.73
C VAL A 11 40.33 -15.15 6.73
N SER A 12 40.33 -13.86 6.40
CA SER A 12 41.13 -12.89 7.18
C SER A 12 40.66 -11.44 7.04
N PHE A 13 40.67 -10.78 8.19
CA PHE A 13 40.28 -9.40 8.50
C PHE A 13 41.38 -8.40 8.14
N ALA A 14 40.98 -7.16 7.80
CA ALA A 14 41.73 -5.95 8.15
C ALA A 14 40.75 -4.81 8.41
N PHE A 15 40.72 -4.37 9.68
CA PHE A 15 39.97 -3.22 10.18
C PHE A 15 40.58 -1.91 9.68
N LEU A 16 39.74 -0.97 9.23
CA LEU A 16 39.85 0.40 9.71
C LEU A 16 38.44 1.01 9.85
N VAL A 17 38.21 1.50 11.07
CA VAL A 17 36.97 1.98 11.63
C VAL A 17 36.60 3.35 11.07
N ALA A 18 35.39 3.48 10.57
CA ALA A 18 34.62 4.72 10.59
C ALA A 18 33.16 4.39 10.92
N ALA A 19 32.91 4.17 12.21
CA ALA A 19 31.65 4.38 12.95
C ALA A 19 30.31 4.35 12.16
N TRP A 20 29.85 3.19 11.69
CA TRP A 20 28.46 3.00 11.25
C TRP A 20 27.97 1.60 11.62
N ALA A 21 27.59 1.43 12.87
CA ALA A 21 26.69 0.36 13.32
C ALA A 21 26.08 0.79 14.66
N ASP A 22 24.91 0.22 14.94
CA ASP A 22 24.19 0.23 16.22
C ASP A 22 23.07 1.27 16.35
N GLU A 23 21.97 1.05 15.62
CA GLU A 23 20.90 0.28 16.27
C GLU A 23 20.38 -0.80 15.31
N PRO A 24 20.43 -2.11 15.68
CA PRO A 24 19.55 -3.08 15.03
C PRO A 24 18.11 -2.62 15.23
N ALA A 25 17.19 -2.96 14.31
CA ALA A 25 15.75 -2.83 14.57
C ALA A 25 15.49 -3.31 16.01
N PRO A 26 14.88 -2.49 16.88
CA PRO A 26 14.84 -2.76 18.30
C PRO A 26 14.32 -4.19 18.50
N ARG A 27 15.11 -5.01 19.20
CA ARG A 27 14.69 -6.38 19.51
C ARG A 27 13.34 -6.27 20.23
N LEU A 28 12.37 -7.10 19.83
CA LEU A 28 11.02 -7.19 20.42
C LEU A 28 11.03 -7.21 21.96
N SER A 29 12.14 -7.61 22.59
CA SER A 29 12.35 -7.51 24.04
C SER A 29 12.24 -6.10 24.65
N GLN A 30 12.14 -5.02 23.86
CA GLN A 30 12.07 -3.65 24.36
C GLN A 30 10.68 -3.01 24.29
N PHE A 31 9.70 -3.62 23.61
CA PHE A 31 8.35 -3.07 23.47
C PHE A 31 7.31 -4.18 23.59
N THR A 32 6.20 -3.87 24.23
CA THR A 32 5.03 -4.76 24.31
C THR A 32 3.96 -4.20 23.37
N VAL A 33 3.50 -5.01 22.43
CA VAL A 33 2.35 -4.66 21.59
C VAL A 33 1.10 -4.98 22.39
N GLU A 34 0.35 -3.95 22.77
CA GLU A 34 -0.97 -4.12 23.35
C GLU A 34 -2.02 -4.00 22.25
N LEU A 35 -2.74 -5.09 22.02
CA LEU A 35 -3.84 -5.11 21.08
C LEU A 35 -5.01 -4.27 21.59
N PRO A 36 -5.71 -3.51 20.72
CA PRO A 36 -6.94 -2.85 21.09
C PRO A 36 -7.93 -3.85 21.70
N ASN A 37 -8.48 -3.51 22.88
CA ASN A 37 -9.37 -4.41 23.65
C ASN A 37 -8.79 -5.81 23.93
N LEU A 38 -7.46 -5.99 23.85
CA LEU A 38 -6.78 -7.28 23.96
C LEU A 38 -7.25 -8.32 22.92
N GLN A 39 -7.69 -7.85 21.74
CA GLN A 39 -8.20 -8.67 20.64
C GLN A 39 -7.52 -8.30 19.33
N CYS A 40 -7.35 -9.27 18.42
CA CYS A 40 -6.82 -8.98 17.10
C CYS A 40 -7.84 -8.18 16.28
N PRO A 41 -7.54 -6.94 15.84
CA PRO A 41 -8.41 -6.26 14.89
C PRO A 41 -8.31 -6.95 13.53
N ILE A 42 -9.43 -7.01 12.81
CA ILE A 42 -9.52 -7.34 11.40
C ILE A 42 -9.66 -6.01 10.66
N SER A 43 -8.85 -5.80 9.63
CA SER A 43 -8.86 -4.59 8.82
C SER A 43 -9.02 -4.97 7.36
N LEU A 44 -9.93 -4.30 6.65
CA LEU A 44 -10.05 -4.44 5.21
C LEU A 44 -9.05 -3.51 4.51
N ILE A 45 -8.17 -4.09 3.71
CA ILE A 45 -7.21 -3.34 2.88
C ILE A 45 -7.74 -3.30 1.45
N ILE A 46 -7.84 -2.09 0.90
CA ILE A 46 -8.19 -1.86 -0.50
C ILE A 46 -7.07 -1.07 -1.16
N ASP A 47 -6.43 -1.70 -2.13
CA ASP A 47 -5.29 -1.17 -2.90
C ASP A 47 -5.71 -0.85 -4.34
N ASP A 48 -4.94 -0.01 -5.01
CA ASP A 48 -5.15 0.43 -6.40
C ASP A 48 -6.40 1.24 -6.82
N PRO A 49 -7.28 1.75 -5.93
CA PRO A 49 -8.34 2.62 -6.42
C PRO A 49 -7.72 3.91 -6.97
N THR A 50 -8.11 4.22 -8.19
CA THR A 50 -7.81 5.48 -8.88
C THR A 50 -9.11 6.25 -9.05
N PRO A 51 -9.11 7.60 -9.00
CA PRO A 51 -10.24 8.37 -9.48
C PRO A 51 -10.60 7.93 -10.90
N ILE A 52 -11.88 7.61 -11.11
CA ILE A 52 -12.36 7.07 -12.38
C ILE A 52 -12.86 8.22 -13.24
N PHE A 53 -12.03 8.63 -14.20
CA PHE A 53 -12.41 9.65 -15.17
C PHE A 53 -13.21 9.01 -16.31
N ALA A 54 -14.37 9.60 -16.64
CA ALA A 54 -15.30 9.01 -17.62
C ALA A 54 -14.72 8.87 -19.03
N ASP A 55 -13.72 9.69 -19.36
CA ASP A 55 -13.02 9.71 -20.65
C ASP A 55 -11.81 8.75 -20.69
N ARG A 56 -11.53 8.03 -19.61
CA ARG A 56 -10.41 7.07 -19.55
C ARG A 56 -10.65 5.83 -20.42
N LEU A 57 -11.91 5.52 -20.74
CA LEU A 57 -12.25 4.41 -21.63
C LEU A 57 -12.80 4.97 -22.93
N SER A 58 -12.24 4.53 -24.06
CA SER A 58 -12.83 4.83 -25.36
C SER A 58 -14.24 4.24 -25.46
N ALA A 59 -15.07 4.76 -26.35
CA ALA A 59 -16.38 4.16 -26.63
C ALA A 59 -16.26 2.69 -27.06
N GLU A 60 -15.16 2.33 -27.73
CA GLU A 60 -14.82 0.97 -28.13
C GLU A 60 -14.47 0.10 -26.91
N ASP A 61 -13.67 0.61 -25.97
CA ASP A 61 -13.35 -0.10 -24.73
C ASP A 61 -14.58 -0.30 -23.85
N LEU A 62 -15.46 0.69 -23.76
CA LEU A 62 -16.74 0.58 -23.05
C LEU A 62 -17.65 -0.46 -23.71
N ALA A 63 -17.77 -0.44 -25.03
CA ALA A 63 -18.56 -1.42 -25.77
C ALA A 63 -18.01 -2.85 -25.62
N LYS A 64 -16.68 -3.01 -25.70
CA LYS A 64 -15.98 -4.28 -25.47
C LYS A 64 -16.22 -4.79 -24.05
N ARG A 65 -16.03 -3.95 -23.04
CA ARG A 65 -16.28 -4.31 -21.64
C ARG A 65 -17.74 -4.70 -21.43
N LYS A 66 -18.69 -3.97 -22.00
CA LYS A 66 -20.12 -4.30 -21.93
C LYS A 66 -20.42 -5.65 -22.58
N ALA A 67 -19.87 -5.93 -23.77
CA ALA A 67 -20.01 -7.20 -24.46
C ALA A 67 -19.41 -8.38 -23.67
N GLU A 68 -18.33 -8.14 -22.92
CA GLU A 68 -17.70 -9.11 -22.02
C GLU A 68 -18.40 -9.25 -20.65
N GLY A 69 -19.55 -8.60 -20.44
CA GLY A 69 -20.25 -8.56 -19.15
C GLY A 69 -19.51 -7.78 -18.05
N LYS A 70 -18.47 -7.01 -18.42
CA LYS A 70 -17.63 -6.15 -17.56
C LYS A 70 -18.06 -4.68 -17.60
N GLY A 71 -19.25 -4.40 -18.13
CA GLY A 71 -19.86 -3.07 -18.20
C GLY A 71 -20.41 -2.60 -16.86
N VAL A 72 -19.65 -2.77 -15.79
CA VAL A 72 -20.00 -2.21 -14.49
C VAL A 72 -19.69 -0.72 -14.57
N ASP A 73 -20.71 0.12 -14.32
CA ASP A 73 -20.47 1.52 -14.02
C ASP A 73 -19.63 1.56 -12.74
N MET A 74 -18.33 1.80 -12.91
CA MET A 74 -17.39 1.76 -11.80
C MET A 74 -17.71 2.82 -10.74
N ARG A 75 -18.43 3.89 -11.10
CA ARG A 75 -18.94 4.86 -10.13
C ARG A 75 -20.03 4.23 -9.25
N THR A 76 -21.03 3.60 -9.87
CA THR A 76 -22.06 2.84 -9.13
C THR A 76 -21.42 1.76 -8.25
N PHE A 77 -20.46 1.00 -8.76
CA PHE A 77 -19.73 0.01 -7.95
C PHE A 77 -19.05 0.63 -6.73
N PHE A 78 -18.36 1.75 -6.91
CA PHE A 78 -17.69 2.44 -5.81
C PHE A 78 -18.69 2.96 -4.78
N ASP A 79 -19.80 3.56 -5.22
CA ASP A 79 -20.84 4.07 -4.33
C ASP A 79 -21.54 2.93 -3.56
N ASP A 80 -21.84 1.81 -4.22
CA ASP A 80 -22.41 0.60 -3.59
C ASP A 80 -21.45 -0.01 -2.57
N LEU A 81 -20.16 -0.14 -2.93
CA LEU A 81 -19.12 -0.66 -2.06
C LEU A 81 -18.96 0.19 -0.80
N VAL A 82 -18.91 1.51 -0.95
CA VAL A 82 -18.86 2.45 0.18
C VAL A 82 -20.13 2.35 1.02
N GLY A 83 -21.30 2.18 0.39
CA GLY A 83 -22.57 1.95 1.08
C GLY A 83 -22.53 0.71 1.98
N LEU A 84 -22.00 -0.40 1.47
CA LEU A 84 -21.80 -1.62 2.25
C LEU A 84 -20.88 -1.40 3.45
N PHE A 85 -19.77 -0.68 3.28
CA PHE A 85 -18.86 -0.39 4.40
C PHE A 85 -19.54 0.40 5.51
N GLN A 86 -20.38 1.37 5.15
CA GLN A 86 -21.13 2.16 6.13
C GLN A 86 -22.22 1.33 6.82
N GLU A 87 -22.96 0.51 6.06
CA GLU A 87 -24.04 -0.33 6.58
C GLU A 87 -23.51 -1.33 7.62
N TYR A 88 -22.37 -1.97 7.33
CA TYR A 88 -21.79 -3.02 8.18
C TYR A 88 -20.70 -2.50 9.13
N GLY A 89 -20.40 -1.20 9.11
CA GLY A 89 -19.39 -0.59 9.99
C GLY A 89 -17.97 -1.07 9.73
N VAL A 90 -17.66 -1.47 8.48
CA VAL A 90 -16.34 -1.98 8.08
C VAL A 90 -15.29 -0.89 8.22
N LYS A 91 -14.12 -1.28 8.73
CA LYS A 91 -12.96 -0.40 8.91
C LYS A 91 -11.73 -0.95 8.21
N GLY A 92 -10.80 -0.06 7.92
CA GLY A 92 -9.47 -0.50 7.53
C GLY A 92 -8.68 0.58 6.83
N LYS A 93 -8.13 0.24 5.66
CA LYS A 93 -7.27 1.13 4.89
C LYS A 93 -7.66 1.15 3.42
N PHE A 94 -7.59 2.33 2.82
CA PHE A 94 -7.93 2.57 1.42
C PHE A 94 -6.80 3.37 0.74
N THR A 95 -6.21 2.85 -0.34
CA THR A 95 -5.24 3.62 -1.14
C THR A 95 -5.99 4.74 -1.87
N VAL A 96 -5.34 5.83 -2.24
CA VAL A 96 -5.72 6.63 -3.42
C VAL A 96 -4.46 6.86 -4.25
N ASN A 97 -4.47 6.37 -5.49
CA ASN A 97 -3.34 6.54 -6.39
C ASN A 97 -3.17 8.02 -6.77
N SER A 98 -1.97 8.54 -6.53
CA SER A 98 -1.62 9.95 -6.75
C SER A 98 -1.44 10.29 -8.23
N TYR A 99 -1.11 9.28 -9.03
CA TYR A 99 -0.93 9.37 -10.47
C TYR A 99 -1.88 8.41 -11.17
N VAL A 100 -2.57 8.91 -12.20
CA VAL A 100 -3.44 8.10 -13.05
C VAL A 100 -2.80 8.00 -14.44
N SER A 101 -2.46 6.78 -14.86
CA SER A 101 -1.89 6.54 -16.20
C SER A 101 -2.77 7.14 -17.30
N SER A 102 -2.17 7.76 -18.31
CA SER A 102 -2.79 8.57 -19.39
C SER A 102 -3.44 9.90 -18.97
N VAL A 103 -3.47 10.22 -17.67
CA VAL A 103 -4.06 11.45 -17.16
C VAL A 103 -3.02 12.34 -16.48
N GLY A 104 -2.16 11.78 -15.65
CA GLY A 104 -1.15 12.51 -14.89
C GLY A 104 -1.42 12.55 -13.38
N MET A 105 -0.72 13.46 -12.70
CA MET A 105 -0.89 13.69 -11.26
C MET A 105 -2.26 14.31 -10.97
N ILE A 106 -2.95 13.75 -9.96
CA ILE A 106 -4.32 14.17 -9.62
C ILE A 106 -4.39 15.62 -9.12
N ASP A 107 -3.33 16.15 -8.52
CA ASP A 107 -3.25 17.53 -8.02
C ASP A 107 -2.85 18.55 -9.10
N ARG A 108 -2.61 18.10 -10.34
CA ARG A 108 -2.20 18.94 -11.48
C ARG A 108 -3.18 18.93 -12.64
N LEU A 109 -4.36 18.32 -12.48
CA LEU A 109 -5.36 18.26 -13.54
C LEU A 109 -5.69 19.66 -14.07
N THR A 110 -5.68 19.84 -15.39
CA THR A 110 -6.05 21.11 -16.04
C THR A 110 -7.48 21.07 -16.56
N ASP A 111 -7.92 19.91 -17.07
CA ASP A 111 -9.26 19.69 -17.60
C ASP A 111 -10.37 19.90 -16.52
N PRO A 112 -11.34 20.81 -16.74
CA PRO A 112 -12.39 21.09 -15.77
C PRO A 112 -13.34 19.92 -15.48
N ASN A 113 -13.59 19.03 -16.44
CA ASN A 113 -14.44 17.86 -16.22
C ASN A 113 -13.75 16.83 -15.34
N ARG A 114 -12.46 16.58 -15.58
CA ARG A 114 -11.66 15.69 -14.73
C ARG A 114 -11.50 16.25 -13.32
N LYS A 115 -11.29 17.56 -13.18
CA LYS A 115 -11.30 18.22 -11.86
C LYS A 115 -12.60 17.96 -11.10
N ARG A 116 -13.76 18.21 -11.74
CA ARG A 116 -15.07 17.95 -11.12
C ARG A 116 -15.22 16.49 -10.69
N GLN A 117 -14.82 15.54 -11.52
CA GLN A 117 -14.87 14.10 -11.20
C GLN A 117 -13.94 13.73 -10.04
N LEU A 118 -12.75 14.32 -9.97
CA LEU A 118 -11.84 14.17 -8.85
C LEU A 118 -12.45 14.74 -7.57
N ASP A 119 -13.05 15.93 -7.63
CA ASP A 119 -13.67 16.58 -6.47
C ASP A 119 -14.85 15.74 -5.93
N GLU A 120 -15.66 15.16 -6.81
CA GLU A 120 -16.73 14.23 -6.43
C GLU A 120 -16.19 12.98 -5.75
N PHE A 121 -15.14 12.35 -6.32
CA PHE A 121 -14.50 11.18 -5.74
C PHE A 121 -13.90 11.49 -4.36
N VAL A 122 -13.12 12.57 -4.26
CA VAL A 122 -12.52 13.04 -3.01
C VAL A 122 -13.59 13.35 -1.98
N SER A 123 -14.72 13.96 -2.37
CA SER A 123 -15.84 14.23 -1.46
C SER A 123 -16.38 12.93 -0.85
N VAL A 124 -16.56 11.88 -1.65
CA VAL A 124 -16.98 10.56 -1.15
C VAL A 124 -15.94 9.97 -0.21
N VAL A 125 -14.66 9.97 -0.59
CA VAL A 125 -13.57 9.47 0.27
C VAL A 125 -13.58 10.19 1.62
N LYS A 126 -13.63 11.52 1.62
CA LYS A 126 -13.60 12.33 2.84
C LYS A 126 -14.81 12.13 3.73
N THR A 127 -16.01 12.09 3.14
CA THR A 127 -17.26 12.09 3.92
C THR A 127 -17.69 10.69 4.33
N LYS A 128 -17.36 9.66 3.53
CA LYS A 128 -17.85 8.30 3.74
C LYS A 128 -16.78 7.28 4.12
N LEU A 129 -15.53 7.44 3.65
CA LEU A 129 -14.45 6.49 3.95
C LEU A 129 -13.58 6.91 5.13
N MET A 130 -13.06 8.14 5.14
CA MET A 130 -12.16 8.63 6.21
C MET A 130 -12.67 8.47 7.66
N PRO A 131 -13.99 8.42 7.94
CA PRO A 131 -14.46 8.10 9.30
C PRO A 131 -14.10 6.68 9.79
N SER A 132 -13.89 5.73 8.87
CA SER A 132 -13.64 4.31 9.16
C SER A 132 -12.38 3.76 8.51
N PHE A 133 -11.77 4.50 7.59
CA PHE A 133 -10.60 4.07 6.82
C PHE A 133 -9.47 5.08 6.89
N ASP A 134 -8.26 4.59 7.14
CA ASP A 134 -7.05 5.36 6.89
C ASP A 134 -6.78 5.43 5.38
N ILE A 135 -6.42 6.62 4.89
CA ILE A 135 -6.13 6.87 3.48
C ILE A 135 -4.63 6.95 3.27
N THR A 136 -4.10 6.22 2.28
CA THR A 136 -2.67 6.24 1.93
C THR A 136 -2.45 6.49 0.44
N PRO A 137 -1.30 7.05 0.04
CA PRO A 137 -0.83 6.86 -1.32
C PRO A 137 -0.25 5.45 -1.45
N GLU A 138 -0.37 4.87 -2.63
CA GLU A 138 0.45 3.74 -3.06
C GLU A 138 1.68 4.26 -3.78
N ILE A 139 2.49 4.95 -2.98
CA ILE A 139 3.63 5.78 -3.37
C ILE A 139 3.26 6.85 -4.42
N ILE A 140 3.31 6.54 -5.72
CA ILE A 140 2.86 7.47 -6.77
C ILE A 140 1.97 6.79 -7.79
N SER A 141 2.49 5.81 -8.54
CA SER A 141 1.86 5.35 -9.78
C SER A 141 1.51 3.86 -9.82
N HIS A 142 2.02 3.06 -8.87
CA HIS A 142 1.99 1.60 -8.93
C HIS A 142 2.50 1.06 -10.30
N GLY A 143 3.48 1.73 -10.90
CA GLY A 143 3.95 1.33 -12.22
C GLY A 143 5.11 2.17 -12.72
N VAL A 144 4.81 3.17 -13.56
CA VAL A 144 5.85 3.99 -14.19
C VAL A 144 6.54 4.91 -13.18
N VAL A 145 7.86 4.95 -13.19
CA VAL A 145 8.62 5.88 -12.35
C VAL A 145 8.50 7.29 -12.91
N LEU A 146 8.18 8.26 -12.05
CA LEU A 146 8.10 9.67 -12.42
C LEU A 146 9.35 10.46 -12.01
N ASN A 147 9.66 11.50 -12.78
CA ASN A 147 10.49 12.59 -12.32
C ASN A 147 9.64 13.54 -11.47
N VAL A 148 9.95 13.65 -10.18
CA VAL A 148 9.18 14.45 -9.21
C VAL A 148 9.21 15.95 -9.44
N GLU A 149 10.18 16.46 -10.23
CA GLU A 149 10.29 17.89 -10.56
C GLU A 149 9.39 18.26 -11.74
N THR A 150 9.14 17.32 -12.65
CA THR A 150 8.38 17.56 -13.90
C THR A 150 7.05 16.84 -13.95
N ASP A 151 6.79 15.92 -13.01
CA ASP A 151 5.65 15.00 -13.00
C ASP A 151 5.53 14.13 -14.27
N GLN A 152 6.61 14.00 -15.05
CA GLN A 152 6.67 13.19 -16.27
C GLN A 152 7.36 11.85 -16.02
N PRO A 153 7.04 10.80 -16.81
CA PRO A 153 7.79 9.55 -16.78
C PRO A 153 9.30 9.78 -16.88
N LEU A 154 10.07 9.18 -15.98
CA LEU A 154 11.53 9.32 -15.92
C LEU A 154 12.22 8.61 -17.11
N GLY A 155 11.51 7.72 -17.81
CA GLY A 155 12.02 6.97 -18.96
C GLY A 155 12.83 5.72 -18.58
N VAL A 156 12.81 5.33 -17.31
CA VAL A 156 13.35 4.03 -16.86
C VAL A 156 12.39 2.91 -17.26
N GLN A 157 12.96 1.75 -17.64
CA GLN A 157 12.18 0.58 -18.05
C GLN A 157 11.56 -0.15 -16.85
N ASP A 158 12.25 -0.16 -15.72
CA ASP A 158 11.81 -0.83 -14.51
C ASP A 158 10.60 -0.12 -13.89
N PRO A 159 9.60 -0.88 -13.42
CA PRO A 159 8.49 -0.31 -12.66
C PRO A 159 8.97 0.21 -11.29
N GLU A 160 8.18 1.06 -10.64
CA GLU A 160 8.59 1.79 -9.44
C GLU A 160 8.98 0.89 -8.26
N ASN A 161 8.33 -0.26 -8.13
CA ASN A 161 8.68 -1.26 -7.13
C ASN A 161 10.09 -1.83 -7.37
N VAL A 162 10.51 -2.05 -8.63
CA VAL A 162 11.86 -2.52 -8.97
C VAL A 162 12.89 -1.39 -8.87
N TRP A 163 12.55 -0.21 -9.39
CA TRP A 163 13.41 0.98 -9.32
C TRP A 163 13.77 1.36 -7.89
N SER A 164 12.82 1.26 -6.95
CA SER A 164 13.01 1.62 -5.54
C SER A 164 14.12 0.85 -4.82
N GLN A 165 14.50 -0.32 -5.33
CA GLN A 165 15.40 -1.25 -4.65
C GLN A 165 16.86 -0.78 -4.62
N THR A 166 17.21 0.20 -5.45
CA THR A 166 18.60 0.70 -5.60
C THR A 166 18.74 2.19 -5.27
N GLN A 167 17.65 2.85 -4.85
CA GLN A 167 17.65 4.29 -4.59
C GLN A 167 18.19 4.61 -3.20
N ASP A 168 18.76 5.81 -3.05
CA ASP A 168 19.11 6.33 -1.73
C ASP A 168 17.89 6.90 -0.99
N GLU A 169 18.09 7.18 0.30
CA GLU A 169 17.06 7.72 1.18
C GLU A 169 16.51 9.07 0.69
N ASP A 170 17.36 9.98 0.22
CA ASP A 170 16.93 11.32 -0.21
C ASP A 170 16.07 11.25 -1.49
N THR A 171 16.41 10.35 -2.41
CA THR A 171 15.61 10.08 -3.62
C THR A 171 14.26 9.50 -3.27
N LEU A 172 14.22 8.49 -2.38
CA LEU A 172 12.96 7.91 -1.91
C LEU A 172 12.13 8.92 -1.13
N GLU A 173 12.72 9.77 -0.29
CA GLU A 173 12.02 10.81 0.47
C GLU A 173 11.32 11.80 -0.46
N ARG A 174 12.01 12.24 -1.52
CA ARG A 174 11.43 13.14 -2.54
C ARG A 174 10.31 12.45 -3.31
N TYR A 175 10.52 11.20 -3.72
CA TYR A 175 9.53 10.42 -4.47
C TYR A 175 8.26 10.17 -3.64
N ILE A 176 8.39 9.60 -2.45
CA ILE A 176 7.26 9.36 -1.52
C ILE A 176 6.58 10.69 -1.17
N GLY A 177 7.38 11.73 -0.90
CA GLY A 177 6.87 13.05 -0.59
C GLY A 177 6.02 13.67 -1.69
N ARG A 178 6.31 13.38 -2.97
CA ARG A 178 5.51 13.89 -4.09
C ARG A 178 4.10 13.29 -4.12
N GLY A 179 3.96 11.99 -3.87
CA GLY A 179 2.67 11.31 -3.75
C GLY A 179 1.86 11.82 -2.56
N LEU A 180 2.50 11.90 -1.38
CA LEU A 180 1.87 12.49 -0.18
C LEU A 180 1.39 13.93 -0.42
N THR A 181 2.20 14.73 -1.12
CA THR A 181 1.84 16.11 -1.47
C THR A 181 0.63 16.16 -2.40
N ALA A 182 0.53 15.23 -3.36
CA ALA A 182 -0.61 15.17 -4.27
C ALA A 182 -1.91 14.90 -3.52
N LEU A 183 -1.91 13.91 -2.62
CA LEU A 183 -3.08 13.62 -1.78
C LEU A 183 -3.42 14.78 -0.83
N LYS A 184 -2.42 15.38 -0.18
CA LYS A 184 -2.62 16.58 0.65
C LYS A 184 -3.27 17.72 -0.13
N ASN A 185 -2.81 17.99 -1.35
CA ASN A 185 -3.31 19.08 -2.18
C ASN A 185 -4.79 18.90 -2.58
N VAL A 186 -5.26 17.66 -2.70
CA VAL A 186 -6.68 17.34 -2.92
C VAL A 186 -7.45 17.16 -1.61
N GLY A 187 -6.83 17.43 -0.46
CA GLY A 187 -7.46 17.41 0.85
C GLY A 187 -7.58 16.04 1.49
N LEU A 188 -6.71 15.10 1.12
CA LEU A 188 -6.56 13.75 1.68
C LEU A 188 -5.20 13.64 2.39
N GLU A 189 -5.08 14.18 3.60
CA GLU A 189 -3.85 14.06 4.39
C GLU A 189 -3.68 12.63 4.93
N CYS A 190 -2.46 12.09 4.84
CA CYS A 190 -2.13 10.71 5.18
C CYS A 190 -1.12 10.65 6.35
N ASN A 191 -1.22 9.61 7.18
CA ASN A 191 -0.25 9.28 8.23
C ASN A 191 0.55 7.99 7.93
N GLY A 192 0.32 7.38 6.77
CA GLY A 192 1.03 6.19 6.32
C GLY A 192 1.11 6.10 4.80
N VAL A 193 1.76 5.05 4.30
CA VAL A 193 1.90 4.74 2.86
C VAL A 193 1.63 3.27 2.59
N THR A 194 1.22 2.95 1.36
CA THR A 194 1.16 1.57 0.86
C THR A 194 2.33 1.32 -0.07
N SER A 195 3.06 0.22 0.13
CA SER A 195 4.07 -0.22 -0.82
C SER A 195 3.42 -0.99 -1.97
N PRO A 196 3.50 -0.51 -3.21
CA PRO A 196 3.05 -1.28 -4.36
C PRO A 196 3.94 -2.49 -4.56
N SER A 197 3.33 -3.67 -4.58
CA SER A 197 4.06 -4.95 -4.70
C SER A 197 5.19 -5.07 -3.65
N ASP A 198 6.45 -5.10 -4.08
CA ASP A 198 7.63 -5.25 -3.21
C ASP A 198 8.41 -3.92 -3.05
N PHE A 199 7.79 -2.75 -3.25
CA PHE A 199 8.46 -1.44 -3.18
C PHE A 199 9.28 -1.28 -1.90
N GLY A 200 10.58 -1.06 -2.06
CA GLY A 200 11.52 -0.85 -0.96
C GLY A 200 11.93 -2.12 -0.19
N GLN A 201 11.43 -3.32 -0.53
CA GLN A 201 11.67 -4.55 0.23
C GLN A 201 13.16 -4.91 0.41
N ARG A 202 13.97 -4.80 -0.65
CA ARG A 202 15.41 -5.08 -0.60
C ARG A 202 16.23 -3.86 -0.15
N ASN A 203 15.57 -2.73 0.09
CA ASN A 203 16.15 -1.44 0.44
C ASN A 203 15.44 -0.82 1.67
N GLU A 204 14.94 -1.68 2.57
CA GLU A 204 13.96 -1.30 3.58
C GLU A 204 14.52 -0.26 4.56
N ALA A 205 15.82 -0.30 4.86
CA ALA A 205 16.47 0.68 5.73
C ALA A 205 16.38 2.12 5.19
N ASN A 206 16.64 2.33 3.90
CA ASN A 206 16.48 3.65 3.27
C ASN A 206 15.00 4.01 3.14
N TYR A 207 14.17 3.02 2.77
CA TYR A 207 12.73 3.21 2.62
C TYR A 207 12.04 3.68 3.90
N VAL A 208 12.33 3.03 5.04
CA VAL A 208 11.76 3.39 6.36
C VAL A 208 12.13 4.81 6.76
N ARG A 209 13.40 5.22 6.59
CA ARG A 209 13.83 6.58 6.91
C ARG A 209 13.22 7.61 5.97
N ALA A 210 13.13 7.29 4.68
CA ALA A 210 12.46 8.12 3.68
C ALA A 210 10.98 8.33 4.00
N ILE A 211 10.25 7.29 4.45
CA ILE A 211 8.86 7.41 4.92
C ILE A 211 8.77 8.39 6.08
N SER A 212 9.60 8.21 7.13
CA SER A 212 9.60 9.09 8.32
C SER A 212 9.78 10.55 7.91
N ARG A 213 10.83 10.82 7.13
CA ARG A 213 11.17 12.18 6.67
C ARG A 213 10.08 12.77 5.78
N ALA A 214 9.56 12.01 4.83
CA ALA A 214 8.54 12.49 3.89
C ALA A 214 7.22 12.83 4.60
N LEU A 215 6.71 11.94 5.47
CA LEU A 215 5.47 12.18 6.23
C LEU A 215 5.62 13.34 7.22
N LYS A 216 6.76 13.45 7.89
CA LYS A 216 7.07 14.61 8.74
C LYS A 216 7.11 15.89 7.93
N ARG A 217 7.80 15.91 6.79
CA ARG A 217 7.96 17.09 5.94
C ARG A 217 6.65 17.57 5.34
N VAL A 218 5.82 16.64 4.84
CA VAL A 218 4.59 16.97 4.12
C VAL A 218 3.41 17.15 5.07
N ASN A 219 3.23 16.27 6.05
CA ASN A 219 2.05 16.23 6.91
C ASN A 219 2.34 16.50 8.40
N GLY A 220 3.60 16.71 8.79
CA GLY A 220 3.95 16.92 10.21
C GLY A 220 3.76 15.67 11.09
N VAL A 221 3.60 14.50 10.46
CA VAL A 221 3.34 13.24 11.15
C VAL A 221 4.63 12.67 11.73
N LYS A 222 4.59 12.30 13.02
CA LYS A 222 5.72 11.67 13.72
C LYS A 222 5.56 10.18 13.94
N LEU A 223 4.32 9.69 13.92
CA LEU A 223 4.00 8.26 13.95
C LEU A 223 3.55 7.87 12.54
N ALA A 224 4.48 7.32 11.79
CA ALA A 224 4.27 6.84 10.45
C ALA A 224 4.09 5.32 10.44
N TRP A 225 3.43 4.82 9.41
CA TRP A 225 3.30 3.38 9.18
C TRP A 225 3.26 3.05 7.69
N TYR A 226 3.54 1.79 7.37
CA TYR A 226 3.46 1.28 6.00
C TYR A 226 3.09 -0.21 5.97
N PHE A 227 2.63 -0.67 4.81
CA PHE A 227 2.38 -2.08 4.49
C PHE A 227 3.40 -2.54 3.44
N LEU A 228 4.05 -3.69 3.66
CA LEU A 228 5.01 -4.25 2.68
C LEU A 228 5.13 -5.77 2.73
N GLN A 229 5.31 -6.32 3.93
CA GLN A 229 5.57 -7.75 4.13
C GLN A 229 4.28 -8.46 4.54
N SER A 230 4.05 -9.67 4.04
CA SER A 230 3.01 -10.56 4.53
C SER A 230 3.61 -11.89 5.01
N ASP A 231 2.96 -12.53 5.96
CA ASP A 231 3.37 -13.85 6.48
C ASP A 231 2.15 -14.77 6.66
N SER A 232 2.36 -16.07 6.59
CA SER A 232 1.30 -17.10 6.64
C SER A 232 0.74 -17.38 8.04
N ALA A 233 1.23 -16.67 9.06
CA ALA A 233 0.77 -16.78 10.43
C ALA A 233 -0.69 -16.32 10.60
N ASP A 234 -1.37 -16.86 11.62
CA ASP A 234 -2.74 -16.47 11.97
C ASP A 234 -2.84 -15.03 12.49
N TYR A 235 -1.74 -14.53 13.06
CA TYR A 235 -1.58 -13.17 13.54
C TYR A 235 -0.11 -12.78 13.44
N ILE A 236 0.15 -11.52 13.06
CA ILE A 236 1.49 -10.95 13.01
C ILE A 236 1.44 -9.61 13.76
N GLU A 237 2.28 -9.47 14.77
CA GLU A 237 2.44 -8.19 15.46
C GLU A 237 3.04 -7.14 14.51
N PRO A 238 2.57 -5.88 14.54
CA PRO A 238 3.24 -4.78 13.87
C PRO A 238 4.70 -4.68 14.32
N ARG A 239 5.61 -4.43 13.39
CA ARG A 239 7.05 -4.30 13.69
C ARG A 239 7.44 -2.84 13.82
N LEU A 240 8.09 -2.50 14.92
CA LEU A 240 8.75 -1.21 15.08
C LEU A 240 10.02 -1.18 14.22
N MET A 241 10.01 -0.36 13.18
CA MET A 241 11.10 -0.30 12.18
C MET A 241 12.08 0.84 12.44
N LEU A 242 11.58 1.94 13.00
CA LEU A 242 12.39 3.10 13.39
C LEU A 242 11.82 3.71 14.66
N PHE A 243 12.69 4.06 15.60
CA PHE A 243 12.35 4.85 16.78
C PHE A 243 13.43 5.88 17.07
N ASP A 244 13.21 7.12 16.64
CA ASP A 244 14.04 8.25 17.05
C ASP A 244 13.46 8.84 18.34
N ARG A 245 14.00 8.40 19.48
CA ARG A 245 13.59 8.87 20.80
C ARG A 245 13.81 10.38 21.01
N ARG A 246 14.80 10.98 20.35
CA ARG A 246 15.13 12.40 20.53
C ARG A 246 14.08 13.29 19.88
N ASN A 247 13.62 12.91 18.70
CA ASN A 247 12.63 13.67 17.93
C ASN A 247 11.18 13.19 18.14
N GLY A 248 11.03 12.01 18.76
CA GLY A 248 9.76 11.32 18.97
C GLY A 248 9.19 10.78 17.67
N GLU A 249 10.03 10.31 16.76
CA GLU A 249 9.63 9.78 15.45
C GLU A 249 9.61 8.26 15.49
N VAL A 250 8.56 7.69 14.91
CA VAL A 250 8.27 6.26 14.95
C VAL A 250 7.81 5.84 13.56
N VAL A 251 8.36 4.74 13.04
CA VAL A 251 7.83 4.07 11.84
C VAL A 251 7.50 2.63 12.19
N VAL A 252 6.27 2.22 11.88
CA VAL A 252 5.77 0.87 12.11
C VAL A 252 5.44 0.18 10.78
N ASN A 253 5.90 -1.05 10.61
CA ASN A 253 5.45 -1.93 9.52
C ASN A 253 4.23 -2.72 10.02
N ILE A 254 3.08 -2.51 9.38
CA ILE A 254 1.88 -3.31 9.60
C ILE A 254 1.89 -4.43 8.56
N MET A 255 1.94 -5.68 9.00
CA MET A 255 2.03 -6.82 8.09
C MET A 255 0.69 -7.55 8.04
N PRO A 256 0.04 -7.65 6.86
CA PRO A 256 -1.13 -8.50 6.71
C PRO A 256 -0.74 -9.97 6.77
N THR A 257 -1.65 -10.80 7.25
CA THR A 257 -1.52 -12.25 7.13
C THR A 257 -1.72 -12.65 5.66
N SER A 258 -0.80 -13.43 5.09
CA SER A 258 -0.74 -13.82 3.67
C SER A 258 -1.81 -14.83 3.24
N ARG A 259 -2.82 -15.10 4.09
CA ARG A 259 -3.95 -15.96 3.71
C ARG A 259 -4.91 -15.28 2.73
N ILE A 260 -4.69 -14.00 2.42
CA ILE A 260 -5.57 -13.20 1.57
C ILE A 260 -5.10 -13.32 0.12
N SER A 261 -5.86 -14.09 -0.68
CA SER A 261 -5.67 -14.18 -2.12
C SER A 261 -6.08 -12.87 -2.80
N ASP A 262 -5.17 -12.30 -3.59
CA ASP A 262 -5.47 -11.18 -4.48
C ASP A 262 -6.52 -11.63 -5.51
N ILE A 263 -7.75 -11.16 -5.35
CA ILE A 263 -8.89 -11.46 -6.23
C ILE A 263 -8.61 -10.93 -7.64
N GLY A 264 -7.83 -9.85 -7.79
CA GLY A 264 -7.38 -9.32 -9.07
C GLY A 264 -6.43 -10.28 -9.81
N LEU A 265 -5.51 -10.93 -9.08
CA LEU A 265 -4.62 -11.96 -9.64
C LEU A 265 -5.36 -13.25 -10.02
N SER A 266 -6.48 -13.57 -9.35
CA SER A 266 -7.26 -14.78 -9.66
C SER A 266 -7.72 -14.81 -11.12
N LYS A 267 -8.13 -13.67 -11.68
CA LYS A 267 -8.47 -13.57 -13.11
C LYS A 267 -7.25 -13.62 -14.03
N ARG A 268 -6.14 -13.01 -13.62
CA ARG A 268 -4.86 -13.01 -14.37
C ARG A 268 -4.24 -14.40 -14.46
N PHE A 269 -4.51 -15.26 -13.48
CA PHE A 269 -4.02 -16.64 -13.40
C PHE A 269 -5.10 -17.70 -13.68
N GLU A 270 -6.22 -17.33 -14.30
CA GLU A 270 -7.32 -18.25 -14.66
C GLU A 270 -7.87 -19.07 -13.47
N ARG A 271 -7.76 -18.55 -12.24
CA ARG A 271 -8.36 -19.15 -11.05
C ARG A 271 -9.86 -18.89 -11.05
N ASP A 272 -10.61 -19.88 -10.58
CA ASP A 272 -12.05 -19.76 -10.36
C ASP A 272 -12.32 -18.69 -9.29
N ILE A 273 -12.88 -17.55 -9.71
CA ILE A 273 -13.15 -16.41 -8.83
C ILE A 273 -14.09 -16.79 -7.69
N ALA A 274 -15.11 -17.63 -7.94
CA ALA A 274 -16.03 -18.05 -6.90
C ALA A 274 -15.29 -18.87 -5.84
N LYS A 275 -14.42 -19.79 -6.28
CA LYS A 275 -13.56 -20.56 -5.38
C LYS A 275 -12.58 -19.67 -4.61
N THR A 276 -11.99 -18.66 -5.24
CA THR A 276 -11.13 -17.67 -4.56
C THR A 276 -11.94 -16.93 -3.50
N VAL A 277 -13.15 -16.46 -3.81
CA VAL A 277 -14.02 -15.78 -2.82
C VAL A 277 -14.35 -16.70 -1.65
N ASP A 278 -14.64 -17.98 -1.91
CA ASP A 278 -14.91 -18.99 -0.87
C ASP A 278 -13.68 -19.27 0.03
N GLU A 279 -12.44 -19.02 -0.43
CA GLU A 279 -11.26 -19.03 0.45
C GLU A 279 -11.35 -17.95 1.54
N HIS A 280 -11.99 -16.81 1.23
CA HIS A 280 -12.20 -15.69 2.17
C HIS A 280 -13.45 -15.88 3.02
N ILE A 281 -14.59 -16.07 2.36
CA ILE A 281 -15.90 -16.27 2.98
C ILE A 281 -16.81 -17.02 2.01
N THR A 282 -17.37 -18.13 2.46
CA THR A 282 -18.36 -18.88 1.67
C THR A 282 -19.70 -18.14 1.63
N ALA A 283 -20.52 -18.41 0.62
CA ALA A 283 -21.83 -17.77 0.45
C ALA A 283 -22.78 -17.93 1.67
N ASP A 284 -22.63 -18.99 2.47
CA ASP A 284 -23.39 -19.20 3.71
C ASP A 284 -22.78 -18.53 4.95
N GLY A 285 -21.63 -17.84 4.78
CA GLY A 285 -20.90 -17.14 5.83
C GLY A 285 -20.19 -18.04 6.85
N LYS A 286 -20.10 -19.36 6.61
CA LYS A 286 -19.60 -20.33 7.61
C LYS A 286 -18.19 -20.83 7.34
N GLY A 287 -17.71 -20.75 6.10
CA GLY A 287 -16.39 -21.18 5.66
C GLY A 287 -15.51 -20.01 5.22
N GLY A 288 -14.22 -20.28 5.04
CA GLY A 288 -13.22 -19.28 4.68
C GLY A 288 -12.46 -18.70 5.88
N VAL A 289 -11.49 -17.82 5.61
CA VAL A 289 -10.62 -17.23 6.64
C VAL A 289 -11.35 -16.22 7.53
N ILE A 290 -12.33 -15.47 7.00
CA ILE A 290 -13.02 -14.41 7.75
C ILE A 290 -13.81 -15.00 8.94
N PRO A 291 -14.66 -16.03 8.77
CA PRO A 291 -15.34 -16.66 9.91
C PRO A 291 -14.39 -17.28 10.94
N GLN A 292 -13.22 -17.79 10.51
CA GLN A 292 -12.20 -18.32 11.42
C GLN A 292 -11.59 -17.21 12.28
N MET A 293 -11.28 -16.06 11.68
CA MET A 293 -10.78 -14.89 12.40
C MET A 293 -11.81 -14.35 13.41
N VAL A 294 -13.08 -14.29 13.03
CA VAL A 294 -14.16 -13.89 13.97
C VAL A 294 -14.27 -14.89 15.13
N ALA A 295 -14.21 -16.19 14.85
CA ALA A 295 -14.27 -17.24 15.88
C ALA A 295 -13.08 -17.20 16.85
N SER A 296 -11.91 -16.72 16.43
CA SER A 296 -10.72 -16.54 17.29
C SER A 296 -10.79 -15.29 18.18
N ARG A 297 -11.98 -14.66 18.29
CA ARG A 297 -12.23 -13.41 19.02
C ARG A 297 -11.55 -12.19 18.42
N SER A 298 -11.27 -12.22 17.11
CA SER A 298 -10.91 -11.03 16.35
C SER A 298 -12.17 -10.21 16.04
N TYR A 299 -12.04 -8.90 15.82
CA TYR A 299 -13.19 -8.02 15.55
C TYR A 299 -12.94 -7.13 14.32
N LEU A 300 -13.99 -6.85 13.55
CA LEU A 300 -13.99 -5.93 12.39
C LEU A 300 -14.17 -4.47 12.82
#